data_AF-A0A951J3P2-F1
#
_entry.id   AF-A0A951J3P2-F1
#
_cell.length_a   1.000
_cell.length_b   1.000
_cell.length_c   1.000
_cell.angle_alpha   90.00
_cell.angle_beta   90.00
_cell.angle_gamma   90.00
#
_symmetry.space_group_name_H-M   'P 1'
#
loop_
_entity.id
_entity.type
_entity.pdbx_description
1 polymer ?
#
loop_
_entity_poly.entity_id
_entity_poly.type
_entity_poly.pdbx_seq_one_letter_code
_entity_poly.pdbx_strand_id
1 'polypeptide(L)'
;MNVLLTDRLSCPRCGPEFGLILLAERTEKRRVLEGRMGCPNCRDRFPVSRGFGDLRAPPRSALPPVESLDAPPAEATERLRALLGVAEGPGNLALVGPVVAHAAGLAQRTPETEVVAVDAAGVVRGRGVANTLDQVEVLVEESLSGERVERDERHQAQDGAGRGA
;
A
#
# COMPACT_ATOMS: atom_id res chain seq x y z
N MET A 1 8.77 -9.35 -6.32
CA MET A 1 9.73 -8.32 -5.87
C MET A 1 10.74 -8.08 -6.97
N ASN A 2 11.00 -6.84 -7.40
CA ASN A 2 12.09 -6.57 -8.36
C ASN A 2 13.44 -6.83 -7.67
N VAL A 3 14.39 -7.50 -8.35
CA VAL A 3 15.73 -7.77 -7.78
C VAL A 3 16.46 -6.46 -7.45
N LEU A 4 16.35 -5.42 -8.28
CA LEU A 4 17.03 -4.12 -8.03
C LEU A 4 16.41 -3.30 -6.88
N LEU A 5 15.30 -3.76 -6.30
CA LEU A 5 14.75 -3.17 -5.10
C LEU A 5 15.47 -3.69 -3.85
N THR A 6 15.96 -4.93 -3.83
CA THR A 6 16.56 -5.50 -2.60
C THR A 6 17.84 -4.78 -2.19
N ASP A 7 18.58 -4.24 -3.17
CA ASP A 7 19.79 -3.42 -2.95
C ASP A 7 19.49 -2.08 -2.24
N ARG A 8 18.20 -1.68 -2.15
CA ARG A 8 17.72 -0.48 -1.45
C ARG A 8 17.03 -0.80 -0.12
N LEU A 9 16.87 -2.07 0.25
CA LEU A 9 16.20 -2.47 1.48
C LEU A 9 17.20 -2.64 2.64
N SER A 10 17.01 -1.83 3.69
CA SER A 10 17.73 -1.98 4.96
C SER A 10 16.99 -2.93 5.91
N CYS A 11 17.74 -3.51 6.85
CA CYS A 11 17.19 -4.38 7.87
C CYS A 11 16.37 -3.57 8.88
N PRO A 12 15.06 -3.84 9.04
CA PRO A 12 14.18 -3.07 9.91
C PRO A 12 14.47 -3.26 11.41
N ARG A 13 15.33 -4.21 11.78
CA ARG A 13 15.82 -4.36 13.17
C ARG A 13 17.17 -3.69 13.43
N CYS A 14 18.04 -3.61 12.42
CA CYS A 14 19.40 -3.10 12.58
C CYS A 14 19.56 -1.66 12.07
N GLY A 15 18.57 -1.13 11.36
CA GLY A 15 18.60 0.22 10.81
C GLY A 15 19.31 0.30 9.44
N PRO A 16 19.50 1.53 8.94
CA PRO A 16 19.89 1.79 7.54
C PRO A 16 21.28 1.25 7.17
N GLU A 17 22.20 1.15 8.13
CA GLU A 17 23.59 0.69 7.95
C GLU A 17 23.69 -0.78 7.47
N PHE A 18 22.64 -1.58 7.65
CA PHE A 18 22.66 -3.01 7.36
C PHE A 18 21.65 -3.36 6.27
N GLY A 19 22.12 -3.44 5.02
CA GLY A 19 21.33 -3.92 3.88
C GLY A 19 20.85 -5.37 4.03
N LEU A 20 19.82 -5.73 3.27
CA LEU A 20 19.27 -7.08 3.19
C LEU A 20 19.85 -7.86 2.00
N ILE A 21 20.38 -9.06 2.27
CA ILE A 21 20.93 -9.96 1.25
C ILE A 21 19.82 -10.88 0.74
N LEU A 22 19.50 -10.80 -0.55
CA LEU A 22 18.50 -11.64 -1.19
C LEU A 22 19.04 -13.04 -1.52
N LEU A 23 18.29 -14.07 -1.12
CA LEU A 23 18.40 -15.44 -1.60
C LEU A 23 17.10 -15.79 -2.34
N ALA A 24 17.13 -15.73 -3.67
CA ALA A 24 15.97 -16.02 -4.51
C ALA A 24 15.83 -17.54 -4.75
N GLU A 25 14.59 -18.03 -4.73
CA GLU A 25 14.24 -19.45 -4.93
C GLU A 25 13.45 -19.65 -6.24
N ARG A 26 12.53 -18.72 -6.57
CA ARG A 26 11.88 -18.64 -7.89
C ARG A 26 11.94 -17.21 -8.43
N THR A 27 12.40 -17.02 -9.67
CA THR A 27 12.54 -15.70 -10.31
C THR A 27 12.05 -15.73 -11.76
N GLU A 28 11.28 -14.72 -12.16
CA GLU A 28 10.75 -14.54 -13.52
C GLU A 28 10.88 -13.09 -13.95
N LYS A 29 11.39 -12.78 -15.15
CA LYS A 29 11.50 -11.38 -15.67
C LYS A 29 12.13 -10.38 -14.67
N ARG A 30 13.20 -10.78 -13.96
CA ARG A 30 13.84 -10.04 -12.85
C ARG A 30 12.95 -9.76 -11.62
N ARG A 31 11.84 -10.49 -11.49
CA ARG A 31 10.97 -10.55 -10.31
C ARG A 31 11.25 -11.81 -9.51
N VAL A 32 11.74 -11.68 -8.28
CA VAL A 32 11.67 -12.78 -7.31
C VAL A 32 10.20 -13.00 -6.98
N LEU A 33 9.75 -14.24 -7.09
CA LEU A 33 8.43 -14.71 -6.70
C LEU A 33 8.48 -15.42 -5.35
N GLU A 34 9.42 -16.34 -5.16
CA GLU A 34 9.68 -16.97 -3.87
C GLU A 34 11.16 -16.80 -3.48
N GLY A 35 11.43 -16.68 -2.18
CA GLY A 35 12.78 -16.59 -1.64
C GLY A 35 12.79 -16.01 -0.23
N ARG A 36 13.94 -15.47 0.16
CA ARG A 36 14.13 -14.86 1.48
C ARG A 36 15.22 -13.81 1.44
N MET A 37 15.07 -12.78 2.26
CA MET A 37 16.07 -11.74 2.48
C MET A 37 16.68 -11.94 3.86
N GLY A 38 18.01 -11.91 3.98
CA GLY A 38 18.73 -12.11 5.25
C GLY A 38 19.51 -10.86 5.66
N CYS A 39 19.52 -10.52 6.95
CA CYS A 39 20.43 -9.49 7.46
C CYS A 39 21.78 -10.12 7.87
N PRO A 40 22.93 -9.61 7.42
CA PRO A 40 24.24 -10.15 7.83
C PRO A 40 24.56 -9.91 9.30
N ASN A 41 23.96 -8.90 9.94
CA ASN A 41 24.19 -8.54 11.35
C ASN A 41 23.35 -9.42 12.30
N CYS A 42 22.02 -9.20 12.36
CA CYS A 42 21.15 -9.95 13.28
C CYS A 42 20.80 -11.38 12.81
N ARG A 43 21.17 -11.76 11.57
CA ARG A 43 20.91 -13.08 10.96
C ARG A 43 19.42 -13.44 10.74
N ASP A 44 18.51 -12.50 11.00
CA ASP A 44 17.09 -12.66 10.71
C ASP A 44 16.83 -12.85 9.22
N ARG A 45 15.72 -13.56 8.94
CA ARG A 45 15.24 -13.89 7.61
C ARG A 45 13.84 -13.33 7.41
N PHE A 46 13.64 -12.65 6.30
CA PHE A 46 12.41 -11.96 5.88
C PHE A 46 11.91 -12.65 4.61
N PRO A 47 10.77 -13.39 4.63
CA PRO A 47 10.36 -14.21 3.50
C PRO A 47 9.87 -13.36 2.32
N VAL A 48 10.06 -13.87 1.12
CA VAL A 48 9.45 -13.39 -0.13
C VAL A 48 8.53 -14.49 -0.64
N SER A 49 7.24 -14.20 -0.83
CA SER A 49 6.30 -15.14 -1.45
C SER A 49 5.30 -14.45 -2.36
N ARG A 50 4.96 -15.07 -3.50
CA ARG A 50 4.22 -14.43 -4.62
C ARG A 50 4.76 -13.04 -4.99
N GLY A 51 6.06 -12.82 -4.78
CA GLY A 51 6.76 -11.56 -5.01
C GLY A 51 6.51 -10.45 -3.99
N PHE A 52 5.76 -10.72 -2.92
CA PHE A 52 5.59 -9.86 -1.76
C PHE A 52 6.68 -10.15 -0.71
N GLY A 53 7.23 -9.11 -0.06
CA GLY A 53 8.26 -9.26 0.98
C GLY A 53 7.76 -8.85 2.37
N ASP A 54 7.78 -9.77 3.33
CA ASP A 54 7.41 -9.52 4.73
C ASP A 54 8.62 -9.02 5.52
N LEU A 55 8.73 -7.70 5.68
CA LEU A 55 9.82 -7.05 6.41
C LEU A 55 9.53 -6.93 7.92
N ARG A 56 8.48 -7.55 8.47
CA ARG A 56 8.25 -7.51 9.92
C ARG A 56 9.41 -8.18 10.68
N ALA A 57 9.79 -7.60 11.81
CA ALA A 57 10.73 -8.24 12.73
C ALA A 57 10.10 -9.50 13.35
N PRO A 58 10.85 -10.60 13.56
CA PRO A 58 10.42 -11.70 14.43
C PRO A 58 10.28 -11.25 15.89
N PRO A 59 9.35 -11.86 16.68
CA PRO A 59 8.38 -12.87 16.26
C PRO A 59 7.26 -12.26 15.39
N ARG A 60 6.92 -12.94 14.30
CA ARG A 60 5.86 -12.52 13.39
C ARG A 60 4.55 -13.21 13.78
N SER A 61 3.50 -12.41 14.00
CA SER A 61 2.14 -12.92 13.88
C SER A 61 1.87 -13.37 12.44
N ALA A 62 0.83 -14.20 12.24
CA ALA A 62 0.24 -14.35 10.92
C ALA A 62 -0.02 -12.96 10.32
N LEU A 63 0.18 -12.80 9.01
CA LEU A 63 -0.35 -11.61 8.36
C LEU A 63 -1.87 -11.59 8.59
N PRO A 64 -2.47 -10.43 8.91
CA PRO A 64 -3.92 -10.33 8.83
C PRO A 64 -4.37 -10.69 7.41
N PRO A 65 -5.66 -11.06 7.23
CA PRO A 65 -6.24 -11.16 5.91
C PRO A 65 -6.03 -9.89 5.09
N VAL A 66 -6.30 -10.03 3.79
CA VAL A 66 -6.22 -8.97 2.79
C VAL A 66 -7.50 -9.14 1.96
N GLU A 67 -8.40 -8.16 1.79
CA GLU A 67 -9.84 -8.47 1.60
C GLU A 67 -10.57 -7.83 0.38
N SER A 68 -10.70 -6.50 0.23
CA SER A 68 -11.34 -5.85 -0.96
C SER A 68 -11.16 -4.31 -0.99
N LEU A 69 -10.32 -3.75 -1.88
CA LEU A 69 -9.88 -2.33 -1.80
C LEU A 69 -10.44 -1.44 -2.93
N ASP A 70 -10.89 -0.24 -2.56
CA ASP A 70 -11.37 0.76 -3.50
C ASP A 70 -10.23 1.43 -4.27
N ALA A 71 -10.14 1.10 -5.56
CA ALA A 71 -9.25 1.77 -6.50
C ALA A 71 -9.67 3.25 -6.62
N PRO A 72 -8.79 4.22 -6.30
CA PRO A 72 -9.13 5.63 -6.40
C PRO A 72 -9.48 6.02 -7.85
N PRO A 73 -10.35 7.01 -8.07
CA PRO A 73 -10.68 7.50 -9.40
C PRO A 73 -9.43 7.81 -10.25
N ALA A 74 -9.55 7.61 -11.56
CA ALA A 74 -8.45 7.79 -12.50
C ALA A 74 -7.84 9.19 -12.41
N GLU A 75 -8.69 10.21 -12.24
CA GLU A 75 -8.38 11.62 -12.11
C GLU A 75 -7.62 11.93 -10.81
N ALA A 76 -7.96 11.24 -9.71
CA ALA A 76 -7.24 11.35 -8.45
C ALA A 76 -5.83 10.76 -8.56
N THR A 77 -5.69 9.66 -9.31
CA THR A 77 -4.40 9.02 -9.59
C THR A 77 -3.53 9.86 -10.53
N GLU A 78 -4.09 10.48 -11.57
CA GLU A 78 -3.35 11.44 -12.41
C GLU A 78 -2.91 12.68 -11.62
N ARG A 79 -3.78 13.22 -10.75
CA ARG A 79 -3.44 14.34 -9.87
C ARG A 79 -2.25 13.99 -8.96
N LEU A 80 -2.26 12.81 -8.35
CA LEU A 80 -1.14 12.33 -7.54
C LEU A 80 0.13 12.17 -8.40
N ARG A 81 0.04 11.58 -9.59
CA ARG A 81 1.17 11.43 -10.51
C ARG A 81 1.82 12.77 -10.88
N ALA A 82 0.99 13.77 -11.19
CA ALA A 82 1.43 15.13 -11.49
C ALA A 82 2.08 15.81 -10.28
N LEU A 83 1.50 15.69 -9.08
CA LEU A 83 2.07 16.23 -7.84
C LEU A 83 3.42 15.60 -7.47
N LEU A 84 3.61 14.32 -7.77
CA LEU A 84 4.89 13.62 -7.58
C LEU A 84 5.93 13.94 -8.66
N GLY A 85 5.55 14.64 -9.74
CA GLY A 85 6.43 14.90 -10.88
C GLY A 85 6.81 13.67 -11.71
N VAL A 86 6.12 12.53 -11.54
CA VAL A 86 6.45 11.26 -12.21
C VAL A 86 5.82 11.23 -13.60
N ALA A 87 6.45 11.94 -14.53
CA ALA A 87 6.02 12.00 -15.92
C ALA A 87 6.26 10.67 -16.65
N GLU A 88 7.51 10.20 -16.67
CA GLU A 88 7.99 9.06 -17.44
C GLU A 88 9.37 8.59 -16.91
N GLY A 89 9.94 7.53 -17.50
CA GLY A 89 11.32 7.12 -17.28
C GLY A 89 11.57 6.04 -16.21
N PRO A 90 12.81 5.50 -16.19
CA PRO A 90 13.21 4.45 -15.24
C PRO A 90 13.40 5.01 -13.83
N GLY A 91 12.72 4.41 -12.86
CA GLY A 91 12.77 4.86 -11.47
C GLY A 91 12.17 3.86 -10.49
N ASN A 92 12.19 4.20 -9.19
CA ASN A 92 11.43 3.50 -8.16
C ASN A 92 10.56 4.53 -7.44
N LEU A 93 9.26 4.27 -7.34
CA LEU A 93 8.30 5.09 -6.61
C LEU A 93 7.78 4.31 -5.40
N ALA A 94 8.18 4.72 -4.20
CA ALA A 94 7.64 4.18 -2.96
C ALA A 94 6.35 4.92 -2.56
N LEU A 95 5.29 4.17 -2.28
CA LEU A 95 4.01 4.66 -1.77
C LEU A 95 3.82 4.10 -0.37
N VAL A 96 3.63 4.95 0.64
CA VAL A 96 3.60 4.53 2.05
C VAL A 96 2.27 4.93 2.69
N GLY A 97 1.58 3.99 3.35
CA GLY A 97 0.28 4.24 3.97
C GLY A 97 -0.86 4.42 2.95
N PRO A 98 -1.87 5.29 3.18
CA PRO A 98 -3.10 5.33 2.37
C PRO A 98 -2.90 5.51 0.86
N VAL A 99 -1.82 6.18 0.43
CA VAL A 99 -1.50 6.38 -1.00
C VAL A 99 -1.18 5.07 -1.74
N VAL A 100 -0.97 3.95 -1.03
CA VAL A 100 -0.84 2.60 -1.61
C VAL A 100 -2.03 2.23 -2.51
N ALA A 101 -3.23 2.76 -2.25
CA ALA A 101 -4.41 2.53 -3.11
C ALA A 101 -4.16 2.94 -4.58
N HIS A 102 -3.33 3.96 -4.83
CA HIS A 102 -2.98 4.42 -6.18
C HIS A 102 -1.93 3.54 -6.89
N ALA A 103 -1.29 2.59 -6.20
CA ALA A 103 -0.14 1.84 -6.74
C ALA A 103 -0.47 1.11 -8.06
N ALA A 104 -1.67 0.56 -8.18
CA ALA A 104 -2.14 -0.10 -9.39
C ALA A 104 -2.27 0.86 -10.57
N GLY A 105 -2.93 2.00 -10.35
CA GLY A 105 -3.19 2.99 -11.39
C GLY A 105 -1.92 3.70 -11.84
N LEU A 106 -0.99 3.99 -10.92
CA LEU A 106 0.33 4.55 -11.22
C LEU A 106 1.17 3.56 -12.06
N ALA A 107 1.30 2.30 -11.63
CA ALA A 107 2.08 1.29 -12.36
C ALA A 107 1.62 1.05 -13.81
N GLN A 108 0.34 1.28 -14.11
CA GLN A 108 -0.20 1.22 -15.48
C GLN A 108 0.18 2.44 -16.34
N ARG A 109 0.39 3.60 -15.71
CA ARG A 109 0.64 4.90 -16.37
C ARG A 109 2.13 5.19 -16.52
N THR A 110 2.95 4.64 -15.65
CA THR A 110 4.41 4.83 -15.61
C THR A 110 5.11 3.47 -15.75
N PRO A 111 5.01 2.79 -16.92
CA PRO A 111 5.43 1.39 -17.07
C PRO A 111 6.94 1.15 -16.89
N GLU A 112 7.75 2.21 -17.01
CA GLU A 112 9.19 2.17 -16.75
C GLU A 112 9.56 2.42 -15.27
N THR A 113 8.61 2.92 -14.47
CA THR A 113 8.80 3.17 -13.04
C THR A 113 8.35 1.97 -12.21
N GLU A 114 9.24 1.45 -11.37
CA GLU A 114 8.93 0.42 -10.38
C GLU A 114 8.07 1.02 -9.25
N VAL A 115 6.77 0.72 -9.21
CA VAL A 115 5.90 1.17 -8.12
C VAL A 115 5.90 0.16 -6.98
N VAL A 116 6.27 0.65 -5.80
CA VAL A 116 6.47 -0.12 -4.56
C VAL A 116 5.51 0.38 -3.49
N ALA A 117 4.47 -0.38 -3.21
CA ALA A 117 3.61 -0.13 -2.06
C ALA A 117 4.26 -0.62 -0.77
N VAL A 118 4.20 0.18 0.28
CA VAL A 118 4.66 -0.14 1.64
C VAL A 118 3.53 0.18 2.62
N ASP A 119 3.01 -0.84 3.27
CA ASP A 119 2.02 -0.69 4.33
C ASP A 119 2.68 -0.74 5.73
N ALA A 120 2.05 -0.10 6.71
CA ALA A 120 2.54 0.10 8.07
C ALA A 120 2.82 -1.21 8.82
N ALA A 121 2.21 -2.32 8.38
CA ALA A 121 2.59 -3.68 8.80
C ALA A 121 3.95 -4.15 8.24
N GLY A 122 4.82 -3.28 7.70
CA GLY A 122 6.10 -3.67 7.10
C GLY A 122 5.95 -4.46 5.79
N VAL A 123 4.82 -4.26 5.11
CA VAL A 123 4.36 -5.06 3.97
C VAL A 123 4.79 -4.37 2.67
N VAL A 124 5.84 -4.88 2.00
CA VAL A 124 6.32 -4.34 0.72
C VAL A 124 5.75 -5.12 -0.48
N ARG A 125 4.84 -4.48 -1.23
CA ARG A 125 4.23 -4.98 -2.48
C ARG A 125 4.74 -4.19 -3.69
N GLY A 126 5.75 -4.73 -4.39
CA GLY A 126 6.19 -4.18 -5.69
C GLY A 126 5.32 -4.67 -6.84
N ARG A 127 4.77 -3.76 -7.65
CA ARG A 127 3.97 -4.09 -8.85
C ARG A 127 4.62 -3.55 -10.13
N GLY A 128 5.29 -4.45 -10.84
CA GLY A 128 4.93 -4.72 -12.23
C GLY A 128 4.10 -6.01 -12.21
N VAL A 129 2.90 -5.99 -12.80
CA VAL A 129 1.80 -6.91 -12.46
C VAL A 129 2.22 -8.39 -12.48
N ALA A 130 2.10 -9.06 -11.33
CA ALA A 130 1.96 -10.51 -11.31
C ALA A 130 0.52 -10.85 -11.72
N ASN A 131 0.37 -11.15 -13.01
CA ASN A 131 -0.80 -11.70 -13.68
C ASN A 131 -2.00 -10.75 -13.90
N THR A 132 -2.44 -10.75 -15.15
CA THR A 132 -3.78 -10.34 -15.59
C THR A 132 -4.81 -11.21 -14.85
N LEU A 133 -5.79 -10.59 -14.17
CA LEU A 133 -6.98 -11.21 -13.57
C LEU A 133 -6.63 -12.17 -12.38
N ASP A 134 -7.28 -12.18 -11.22
CA ASP A 134 -8.71 -11.89 -10.98
C ASP A 134 -9.03 -11.21 -9.62
N GLN A 135 -8.05 -11.04 -8.71
CA GLN A 135 -8.32 -10.62 -7.32
C GLN A 135 -7.36 -9.51 -6.82
N VAL A 136 -7.87 -8.29 -6.65
CA VAL A 136 -7.15 -7.17 -5.98
C VAL A 136 -7.72 -6.91 -4.58
N GLU A 137 -6.93 -7.43 -3.63
CA GLU A 137 -7.23 -7.70 -2.20
C GLU A 137 -6.73 -6.65 -1.16
N VAL A 138 -7.54 -5.88 -0.37
CA VAL A 138 -7.30 -5.22 0.99
C VAL A 138 -8.58 -4.48 1.47
N LEU A 139 -9.19 -4.68 2.65
CA LEU A 139 -10.47 -3.98 3.03
C LEU A 139 -10.35 -2.50 3.49
N VAL A 140 -11.52 -1.87 3.70
CA VAL A 140 -11.72 -0.66 4.50
C VAL A 140 -12.65 -0.98 5.69
N GLU A 141 -12.17 -0.85 6.94
CA GLU A 141 -13.05 -0.68 8.10
C GLU A 141 -13.16 0.82 8.43
N GLU A 142 -14.39 1.34 8.39
CA GLU A 142 -14.71 2.62 9.02
C GLU A 142 -14.67 2.46 10.55
N SER A 143 -13.79 3.19 11.24
CA SER A 143 -14.02 3.61 12.63
C SER A 143 -12.97 4.59 13.11
N LEU A 144 -13.34 5.86 13.24
CA LEU A 144 -13.10 6.61 14.48
C LEU A 144 -14.25 7.57 14.76
N SER A 145 -14.68 7.55 16.01
CA SER A 145 -15.84 8.24 16.58
C SER A 145 -15.55 9.67 17.07
N GLY A 146 -16.59 10.50 17.11
CA GLY A 146 -16.61 11.84 17.76
C GLY A 146 -16.72 12.98 16.74
N GLU A 147 -17.73 13.84 16.73
CA GLU A 147 -18.35 14.55 17.86
C GLU A 147 -19.79 15.03 17.57
N ARG A 148 -20.53 15.41 18.63
CA ARG A 148 -21.88 15.99 18.53
C ARG A 148 -21.84 17.39 17.89
N VAL A 149 -22.64 17.58 16.85
CA VAL A 149 -23.18 18.91 16.50
C VAL A 149 -24.70 18.79 16.31
N GLU A 150 -25.43 18.70 17.42
CA GLU A 150 -26.87 18.97 17.42
C GLU A 150 -27.09 20.48 17.27
N ARG A 151 -27.05 20.96 16.02
CA ARG A 151 -27.66 22.24 15.64
C ARG A 151 -29.08 21.98 15.16
N ASP A 152 -29.99 22.20 16.09
CA ASP A 152 -31.32 22.78 15.89
C ASP A 152 -31.58 23.34 14.48
N GLU A 153 -32.49 22.70 13.74
CA GLU A 153 -33.38 23.33 12.76
C GLU A 153 -34.46 22.34 12.29
N ARG A 154 -35.73 22.81 12.22
CA ARG A 154 -36.96 22.12 11.71
C ARG A 154 -37.78 21.28 12.70
N HIS A 155 -38.40 21.97 13.65
CA HIS A 155 -39.82 21.70 13.96
C HIS A 155 -40.70 22.85 13.41
N GLN A 156 -40.87 22.87 12.08
CA GLN A 156 -41.78 23.79 11.38
C GLN A 156 -42.56 23.04 10.28
N ALA A 157 -43.50 22.22 10.73
CA ALA A 157 -44.72 21.82 10.04
C ALA A 157 -45.51 20.93 11.01
N GLN A 158 -46.80 21.10 11.28
CA GLN A 158 -47.79 22.13 10.94
C GLN A 158 -48.82 22.09 12.08
N ASP A 159 -49.30 23.24 12.56
CA ASP A 159 -50.67 23.30 13.06
C ASP A 159 -51.19 24.74 12.96
N GLY A 160 -52.27 24.91 12.20
CA GLY A 160 -52.82 26.21 11.86
C GLY A 160 -54.20 26.43 12.46
N ALA A 161 -54.26 27.24 13.52
CA ALA A 161 -55.44 27.98 13.97
C ALA A 161 -54.95 29.08 14.93
N GLY A 162 -55.40 30.34 14.88
CA GLY A 162 -56.49 30.93 14.11
C GLY A 162 -57.44 31.66 15.05
N ARG A 163 -57.38 33.00 15.05
CA ARG A 163 -58.14 33.94 15.93
C ARG A 163 -57.62 33.97 17.39
N GLY A 164 -57.63 35.09 18.11
CA GLY A 164 -58.01 36.47 17.76
C GLY A 164 -58.58 37.21 18.98
N ALA A 165 -58.17 38.48 19.14
CA ALA A 165 -58.43 39.38 20.28
C ALA A 165 -57.66 39.05 21.57
#